data_AF-A0A3C0EJB5-F1
#
_entry.id   AF-A0A3C0EJB5-F1
#
_cell.length_a   1.000
_cell.length_b   1.000
_cell.length_c   1.000
_cell.angle_alpha   90.00
_cell.angle_beta   90.00
_cell.angle_gamma   90.00
#
_symmetry.space_group_name_H-M   'P 1'
#
loop_
_entity.id
_entity.type
_entity.pdbx_description
1 polymer ?
#
loop_
_entity_poly.entity_id
_entity_poly.type
_entity_poly.pdbx_seq_one_letter_code
_entity_poly.pdbx_strand_id
1 'polypeptide(L)'
;MNAQAMHRNPSTLCLWIHRICQFKKKHEAYFWDSLLAYGGFEAIITVSILWYSYMTRTLKYQIIKDWLVDQAADPASRKAMPSIRQIRKHFGVSLAPVTRALQELEQEGIIERRQGASTVASNRNRTINKPAEDGTTAGTIVAVIPDYPAEVYWRICHAMEHQSRMVNHELQIYKFDHTLDMQDALRFASSQKRIHGMVLISGASALDMTQLQQLADVSFPVTLCDHLFEYDHLPDNVTILTPDARLTGELAVKTLYEMGHRRIAYCRNEPKTDQGDQKLAATLKTARQLGIALDKRAVFSTAIKSWSSSMEAAIDLTRQAIPLIQELGITAMSYQSTPGAFAASQVFYEAGIKVGKDISVISGGDYEFARYASPSLTVLASDYVQMAILKGVPYWKMVFKHVLPNALLPAINVVALTIAWLLGGVVVTEVVFNYPGLGRLVIESISNRDLPVVQALAIILASIYVIINLIADLLTLMLNPRLKSLQIKK
;
A
#
# COMPACT_ATOMS: atom_id res chain seq x y z
N MET A 1 -36.46 -29.17 -18.57
CA MET A 1 -37.42 -29.51 -17.50
C MET A 1 -38.75 -28.83 -17.84
N ASN A 2 -39.83 -29.62 -17.89
CA ASN A 2 -41.15 -29.24 -18.41
C ASN A 2 -41.82 -28.10 -17.62
N ALA A 3 -42.52 -27.21 -18.34
CA ALA A 3 -43.10 -25.95 -17.89
C ALA A 3 -44.34 -26.04 -16.96
N GLN A 4 -44.75 -27.24 -16.53
CA GLN A 4 -45.95 -27.42 -15.69
C GLN A 4 -45.69 -27.42 -14.17
N ALA A 5 -44.45 -27.27 -13.71
CA ALA A 5 -44.11 -27.31 -12.27
C ALA A 5 -44.02 -25.94 -11.58
N MET A 6 -44.15 -24.82 -12.30
CA MET A 6 -43.85 -23.48 -11.76
C MET A 6 -44.99 -22.81 -10.96
N HIS A 7 -46.18 -23.40 -10.94
CA HIS A 7 -47.40 -22.72 -10.46
C HIS A 7 -47.69 -22.81 -8.94
N ARG A 8 -46.80 -23.37 -8.09
CA ARG A 8 -47.17 -23.68 -6.69
C ARG A 8 -46.25 -23.18 -5.58
N ASN A 9 -45.25 -22.31 -5.82
CA ASN A 9 -44.42 -21.82 -4.72
C ASN A 9 -43.94 -20.35 -4.91
N PRO A 10 -44.33 -19.39 -4.05
CA PRO A 10 -43.89 -17.99 -4.13
C PRO A 10 -42.38 -17.80 -3.96
N SER A 11 -41.72 -18.74 -3.28
CA SER A 11 -40.28 -18.69 -2.97
C SER A 11 -39.38 -18.97 -4.17
N THR A 12 -39.80 -19.86 -5.09
CA THR A 12 -39.04 -20.17 -6.33
C THR A 12 -39.14 -19.05 -7.36
N LEU A 13 -40.25 -18.32 -7.41
CA LEU A 13 -40.40 -17.13 -8.26
C LEU A 13 -39.44 -16.01 -7.84
N CYS A 14 -39.29 -15.80 -6.53
CA CYS A 14 -38.40 -14.78 -5.98
C CYS A 14 -36.90 -15.09 -6.22
N LEU A 15 -36.51 -16.36 -6.14
CA LEU A 15 -35.16 -16.84 -6.47
C LEU A 15 -34.85 -16.75 -7.97
N TRP A 16 -35.85 -16.98 -8.82
CA TRP A 16 -35.73 -16.84 -10.27
C TRP A 16 -35.58 -15.36 -10.68
N ILE A 17 -36.36 -14.46 -10.08
CA ILE A 17 -36.25 -13.00 -10.26
C ILE A 17 -34.88 -12.49 -9.77
N HIS A 18 -34.39 -12.98 -8.63
CA HIS A 18 -33.07 -12.60 -8.11
C HIS A 18 -31.92 -13.00 -9.04
N ARG A 19 -31.98 -14.19 -9.66
CA ARG A 19 -30.98 -14.64 -10.64
C ARG A 19 -31.04 -13.85 -11.96
N ILE A 20 -32.22 -13.39 -12.37
CA ILE A 20 -32.39 -12.57 -13.59
C ILE A 20 -31.93 -11.13 -13.35
N CYS A 21 -32.20 -10.55 -12.18
CA CYS A 21 -31.72 -9.20 -11.82
C CYS A 21 -30.19 -9.11 -11.70
N GLN A 22 -29.51 -10.21 -11.36
CA GLN A 22 -28.05 -10.30 -11.40
C GLN A 22 -27.49 -10.35 -12.85
N PHE A 23 -28.31 -10.63 -13.86
CA PHE A 23 -27.82 -11.06 -15.18
C PHE A 23 -27.55 -9.96 -16.23
N LYS A 24 -27.98 -8.69 -16.13
CA LYS A 24 -27.27 -7.53 -16.74
C LYS A 24 -27.99 -6.17 -16.74
N LYS A 25 -27.13 -5.17 -16.56
CA LYS A 25 -27.26 -3.71 -16.65
C LYS A 25 -27.26 -3.14 -18.10
N LYS A 26 -27.72 -3.88 -19.14
CA LYS A 26 -27.52 -3.43 -20.55
C LYS A 26 -28.60 -3.75 -21.60
N HIS A 27 -29.73 -4.38 -21.28
CA HIS A 27 -30.78 -4.64 -22.28
C HIS A 27 -32.18 -4.59 -21.65
N GLU A 28 -32.80 -3.41 -21.59
CA GLU A 28 -34.17 -3.20 -21.07
C GLU A 28 -35.27 -3.71 -22.03
N ALA A 29 -35.00 -3.83 -23.33
CA ALA A 29 -36.03 -4.13 -24.33
C ALA A 29 -36.54 -5.59 -24.29
N TYR A 30 -35.69 -6.58 -24.02
CA TYR A 30 -36.05 -8.00 -24.12
C TYR A 30 -36.86 -8.56 -22.94
N PHE A 31 -36.90 -7.84 -21.82
CA PHE A 31 -37.56 -8.28 -20.59
C PHE A 31 -39.09 -8.22 -20.71
N TRP A 32 -39.61 -7.16 -21.34
CA TRP A 32 -41.05 -6.96 -21.55
C TRP A 32 -41.62 -7.94 -22.58
N ASP A 33 -40.88 -8.21 -23.66
CA ASP A 33 -41.30 -9.15 -24.71
C ASP A 33 -41.42 -10.60 -24.18
N SER A 34 -40.54 -11.00 -23.26
CA SER A 34 -40.58 -12.35 -22.68
C SER A 34 -41.69 -12.52 -21.63
N LEU A 35 -42.04 -11.46 -20.91
CA LEU A 35 -43.13 -11.48 -19.92
C LEU A 35 -44.52 -11.48 -20.60
N LEU A 36 -44.65 -10.78 -21.72
CA LEU A 36 -45.87 -10.78 -22.56
C LEU A 36 -46.10 -12.14 -23.24
N ALA A 37 -45.03 -12.87 -23.58
CA ALA A 37 -45.13 -14.14 -24.28
C ALA A 37 -45.49 -15.35 -23.38
N TYR A 38 -45.31 -15.27 -22.06
CA TYR A 38 -45.41 -16.45 -21.17
C TYR A 38 -46.18 -16.26 -19.85
N GLY A 39 -46.60 -15.03 -19.49
CA GLY A 39 -47.29 -14.77 -18.21
C GLY A 39 -48.69 -14.20 -18.39
N GLY A 40 -49.69 -14.86 -17.81
CA GLY A 40 -51.04 -14.28 -17.67
C GLY A 40 -51.00 -12.94 -16.94
N PHE A 41 -51.97 -12.06 -17.20
CA PHE A 41 -52.04 -10.66 -16.75
C PHE A 41 -51.68 -10.44 -15.26
N GLU A 42 -51.97 -11.42 -14.39
CA GLU A 42 -51.61 -11.40 -12.96
C GLU A 42 -50.10 -11.48 -12.68
N ALA A 43 -49.32 -12.22 -13.48
CA ALA A 43 -47.87 -12.33 -13.33
C ALA A 43 -47.17 -11.02 -13.68
N ILE A 44 -47.66 -10.31 -14.72
CA ILE A 44 -47.16 -8.99 -15.13
C ILE A 44 -47.42 -7.97 -14.02
N ILE A 45 -48.62 -7.97 -13.43
CA ILE A 45 -48.96 -7.07 -12.32
C ILE A 45 -48.08 -7.36 -11.11
N THR A 46 -47.90 -8.63 -10.72
CA THR A 46 -47.13 -9.00 -9.54
C THR A 46 -45.64 -8.68 -9.69
N VAL A 47 -45.05 -8.97 -10.86
CA VAL A 47 -43.65 -8.62 -11.16
C VAL A 47 -43.48 -7.10 -11.26
N SER A 48 -44.44 -6.38 -11.83
CA SER A 48 -44.40 -4.91 -11.91
C SER A 48 -44.51 -4.27 -10.51
N ILE A 49 -45.36 -4.79 -9.62
CA ILE A 49 -45.48 -4.31 -8.24
C ILE A 49 -44.22 -4.61 -7.44
N LEU A 50 -43.64 -5.81 -7.59
CA LEU A 50 -42.37 -6.17 -6.93
C LEU A 50 -41.19 -5.37 -7.48
N TRP A 51 -41.12 -5.14 -8.79
CA TRP A 51 -40.11 -4.29 -9.43
C TRP A 51 -40.26 -2.84 -8.99
N TYR A 52 -41.47 -2.30 -8.99
CA TYR A 52 -41.75 -0.92 -8.54
C TYR A 52 -41.44 -0.77 -7.05
N SER A 53 -41.79 -1.74 -6.21
CA SER A 53 -41.44 -1.74 -4.78
C SER A 53 -39.93 -1.93 -4.53
N TYR A 54 -39.21 -2.64 -5.40
CA TYR A 54 -37.76 -2.83 -5.30
C TYR A 54 -37.02 -1.57 -5.76
N MET A 55 -37.34 -1.04 -6.94
CA MET A 55 -36.80 0.21 -7.48
C MET A 55 -37.04 1.39 -6.54
N THR A 56 -38.24 1.56 -5.98
CA THR A 56 -38.53 2.66 -5.06
C THR A 56 -37.75 2.55 -3.73
N ARG A 57 -37.41 1.35 -3.27
CA ARG A 57 -36.60 1.14 -2.06
C ARG A 57 -35.11 1.36 -2.28
N THR A 58 -34.56 0.93 -3.42
CA THR A 58 -33.14 1.13 -3.76
C THR A 58 -32.84 2.57 -4.14
N LEU A 59 -33.75 3.27 -4.82
CA LEU A 59 -33.57 4.70 -5.12
C LEU A 59 -33.54 5.56 -3.85
N LYS A 60 -34.49 5.35 -2.93
CA LYS A 60 -34.58 6.15 -1.69
C LYS A 60 -33.38 5.94 -0.78
N TYR A 61 -32.90 4.70 -0.68
CA TYR A 61 -31.67 4.39 0.03
C TYR A 61 -30.48 5.17 -0.52
N GLN A 62 -30.29 5.12 -1.85
CA GLN A 62 -29.14 5.75 -2.49
C GLN A 62 -29.20 7.27 -2.37
N ILE A 63 -30.38 7.88 -2.54
CA ILE A 63 -30.59 9.32 -2.34
C ILE A 63 -30.24 9.75 -0.92
N ILE A 64 -30.62 8.97 0.10
CA ILE A 64 -30.27 9.27 1.49
C ILE A 64 -28.76 9.17 1.70
N LYS A 65 -28.11 8.16 1.13
CA LYS A 65 -26.67 7.96 1.23
C LYS A 65 -25.91 9.11 0.58
N ASP A 66 -26.23 9.46 -0.65
CA ASP A 66 -25.56 10.53 -1.40
C ASP A 66 -25.73 11.88 -0.68
N TRP A 67 -26.94 12.18 -0.18
CA TRP A 67 -27.17 13.39 0.63
C TRP A 67 -26.38 13.40 1.94
N LEU A 68 -26.25 12.25 2.62
CA LEU A 68 -25.45 12.16 3.84
C LEU A 68 -23.95 12.33 3.56
N VAL A 69 -23.46 11.92 2.39
CA VAL A 69 -22.10 12.20 1.93
C VAL A 69 -21.89 13.70 1.72
N ASP A 70 -22.85 14.38 1.07
CA ASP A 70 -22.80 15.84 0.88
C ASP A 70 -22.83 16.58 2.23
N GLN A 71 -23.66 16.13 3.17
CA GLN A 71 -23.70 16.70 4.53
C GLN A 71 -22.40 16.44 5.30
N ALA A 72 -21.75 15.29 5.10
CA ALA A 72 -20.47 14.98 5.73
C ALA A 72 -19.32 15.85 5.19
N ALA A 73 -19.47 16.44 4.00
CA ALA A 73 -18.50 17.39 3.44
C ALA A 73 -18.54 18.78 4.12
N ASP A 74 -19.65 19.14 4.79
CA ASP A 74 -19.77 20.40 5.53
C ASP A 74 -18.92 20.41 6.82
N PRO A 75 -18.02 21.39 7.02
CA PRO A 75 -17.25 21.55 8.25
C PRO A 75 -18.09 21.56 9.55
N ALA A 76 -19.34 22.03 9.52
CA ALA A 76 -20.23 22.05 10.68
C ALA A 76 -20.62 20.64 11.17
N SER A 77 -20.69 19.68 10.24
CA SER A 77 -21.07 18.28 10.50
C SER A 77 -20.03 17.50 11.30
N ARG A 78 -18.85 18.09 11.56
CA ARG A 78 -17.83 17.58 12.49
C ARG A 78 -18.26 17.66 13.95
N LYS A 79 -19.14 18.60 14.29
CA LYS A 79 -19.70 18.74 15.65
C LYS A 79 -20.89 17.80 15.85
N ALA A 80 -21.78 17.74 14.87
CA ALA A 80 -22.92 16.84 14.85
C ALA A 80 -23.48 16.68 13.44
N MET A 81 -23.65 15.43 12.99
CA MET A 81 -24.46 15.12 11.82
C MET A 81 -25.95 15.28 12.13
N PRO A 82 -26.81 15.45 11.10
CA PRO A 82 -28.26 15.41 11.26
C PRO A 82 -28.70 14.13 12.00
N SER A 83 -29.56 14.29 13.01
CA SER A 83 -30.09 13.17 13.77
C SER A 83 -30.94 12.26 12.89
N ILE A 84 -31.04 10.97 13.26
CA ILE A 84 -31.92 10.01 12.59
C ILE A 84 -33.36 10.54 12.48
N ARG A 85 -33.83 11.29 13.48
CA ARG A 85 -35.17 11.91 13.47
C ARG A 85 -35.29 12.99 12.38
N GLN A 86 -34.26 13.82 12.21
CA GLN A 86 -34.22 14.85 11.16
C GLN A 86 -34.14 14.23 9.76
N ILE A 87 -33.28 13.22 9.57
CA ILE A 87 -33.15 12.52 8.27
C ILE A 87 -34.48 11.87 7.88
N ARG A 88 -35.13 11.18 8.83
CA ARG A 88 -36.44 10.57 8.59
C ARG A 88 -37.52 11.59 8.21
N LYS A 89 -37.52 12.75 8.87
CA LYS A 89 -38.47 13.84 8.57
C LYS A 89 -38.19 14.47 7.21
N HIS A 90 -36.92 14.67 6.85
CA HIS A 90 -36.52 15.26 5.58
C HIS A 90 -36.92 14.38 4.38
N PHE A 91 -36.66 13.07 4.46
CA PHE A 91 -36.94 12.13 3.36
C PHE A 91 -38.30 11.42 3.44
N GLY A 92 -39.10 11.68 4.48
CA GLY A 92 -40.41 11.04 4.70
C GLY A 92 -40.30 9.51 4.77
N VAL A 93 -39.34 9.00 5.54
CA VAL A 93 -38.80 7.65 5.35
C VAL A 93 -38.74 6.84 6.67
N SER A 94 -38.81 5.51 6.59
CA SER A 94 -38.74 4.63 7.76
C SER A 94 -37.31 4.52 8.31
N LEU A 95 -37.14 3.94 9.50
CA LEU A 95 -35.83 3.86 10.17
C LEU A 95 -34.80 3.02 9.37
N ALA A 96 -35.23 1.91 8.79
CA ALA A 96 -34.37 0.90 8.16
C ALA A 96 -33.41 1.44 7.07
N PRO A 97 -33.87 2.20 6.05
CA PRO A 97 -32.97 2.75 5.03
C PRO A 97 -31.99 3.78 5.59
N VAL A 98 -32.39 4.57 6.59
CA VAL A 98 -31.51 5.54 7.26
C VAL A 98 -30.43 4.83 8.07
N THR A 99 -30.80 3.81 8.86
CA THR A 99 -29.82 3.03 9.63
C THR A 99 -28.86 2.28 8.74
N ARG A 100 -29.33 1.73 7.61
CA ARG A 100 -28.47 1.07 6.63
C ARG A 100 -27.49 2.05 6.00
N ALA A 101 -27.95 3.23 5.57
CA ALA A 101 -27.07 4.24 4.99
C ALA A 101 -26.01 4.70 5.99
N LEU A 102 -26.40 4.94 7.25
CA LEU A 102 -25.45 5.30 8.30
C LEU A 102 -24.46 4.17 8.63
N GLN A 103 -24.88 2.91 8.60
CA GLN A 103 -23.97 1.77 8.81
C GLN A 103 -22.97 1.60 7.67
N GLU A 104 -23.43 1.72 6.42
CA GLU A 104 -22.53 1.65 5.25
C GLU A 104 -21.56 2.84 5.23
N LEU A 105 -22.02 4.07 5.53
CA LEU A 105 -21.14 5.24 5.61
C LEU A 105 -20.14 5.17 6.78
N GLU A 106 -20.51 4.51 7.87
CA GLU A 106 -19.60 4.22 8.99
C GLU A 106 -18.55 3.16 8.61
N GLN A 107 -18.96 2.14 7.84
CA GLN A 107 -18.03 1.14 7.28
C GLN A 107 -17.09 1.73 6.23
N GLU A 108 -17.60 2.66 5.41
CA GLU A 108 -16.82 3.42 4.42
C GLU A 108 -15.95 4.51 5.08
N GLY A 109 -16.06 4.69 6.40
CA GLY A 109 -15.26 5.64 7.15
C GLY A 109 -15.59 7.10 6.87
N ILE A 110 -16.77 7.40 6.29
CA ILE A 110 -17.25 8.76 5.98
C ILE A 110 -17.86 9.43 7.22
N ILE A 111 -18.41 8.64 8.14
CA ILE A 111 -18.93 9.11 9.43
C ILE A 111 -18.43 8.25 10.60
N GLU A 112 -18.38 8.83 11.79
CA GLU A 112 -18.03 8.11 13.03
C GLU A 112 -19.10 8.31 14.10
N ARG A 113 -19.34 7.29 14.93
CA ARG A 113 -20.20 7.38 16.11
C ARG A 113 -19.38 7.58 17.36
N ARG A 114 -19.55 8.73 18.03
CA ARG A 114 -18.89 9.01 19.33
C ARG A 114 -19.70 8.42 20.48
N GLN A 115 -19.02 8.00 21.57
CA GLN A 115 -19.69 7.52 22.78
C GLN A 115 -20.66 8.61 23.29
N GLY A 116 -21.95 8.28 23.39
CA GLY A 116 -23.02 9.28 23.65
C GLY A 116 -24.06 9.44 22.54
N ALA A 117 -23.98 8.64 21.46
CA ALA A 117 -24.98 8.49 20.37
C ALA A 117 -25.01 9.57 19.27
N SER A 118 -24.10 10.54 19.28
CA SER A 118 -23.97 11.49 18.17
C SER A 118 -23.09 10.94 17.04
N THR A 119 -23.66 10.88 15.83
CA THR A 119 -22.91 10.68 14.59
C THR A 119 -22.23 11.99 14.21
N VAL A 120 -20.97 11.93 13.76
CA VAL A 120 -20.21 13.07 13.23
C VAL A 120 -19.58 12.70 11.89
N ALA A 121 -19.28 13.69 11.06
CA ALA A 121 -18.46 13.48 9.87
C ALA A 121 -17.06 12.99 10.27
N SER A 122 -16.58 11.95 9.58
CA SER A 122 -15.26 11.37 9.81
C SER A 122 -14.16 12.21 9.16
N ASN A 123 -13.00 12.27 9.78
CA ASN A 123 -11.83 12.97 9.24
C ASN A 123 -11.13 12.20 8.10
N ARG A 124 -11.61 10.99 7.75
CA ARG A 124 -10.84 10.01 6.94
C ARG A 124 -10.90 10.20 5.43
N ASN A 125 -11.92 10.86 4.88
CA ASN A 125 -12.07 11.01 3.42
C ASN A 125 -12.32 12.47 3.06
N ARG A 126 -11.25 13.25 2.89
CA ARG A 126 -11.33 14.37 1.96
C ARG A 126 -11.33 13.78 0.56
N THR A 127 -12.41 13.98 -0.19
CA THR A 127 -12.45 13.69 -1.62
C THR A 127 -11.21 14.35 -2.23
N ILE A 128 -10.32 13.56 -2.85
CA ILE A 128 -9.27 14.12 -3.69
C ILE A 128 -10.02 14.89 -4.77
N ASN A 129 -9.99 16.22 -4.70
CA ASN A 129 -10.49 17.06 -5.78
C ASN A 129 -9.72 16.61 -7.02
N LYS A 130 -10.42 15.99 -7.99
CA LYS A 130 -9.84 15.77 -9.30
C LYS A 130 -9.37 17.15 -9.79
N PRO A 131 -8.14 17.28 -10.29
CA PRO A 131 -7.73 18.55 -10.90
C PRO A 131 -8.78 18.89 -11.96
N ALA A 132 -9.24 20.14 -11.95
CA ALA A 132 -10.07 20.65 -13.03
C ALA A 132 -9.32 20.35 -14.35
N GLU A 133 -10.02 19.81 -15.34
CA GLU A 133 -9.49 19.53 -16.69
C GLU A 133 -9.16 20.82 -17.47
N ASP A 134 -9.02 21.95 -16.78
CA ASP A 134 -8.73 23.25 -17.34
C ASP A 134 -7.22 23.36 -17.52
N GLY A 135 -6.79 23.17 -18.78
CA GLY A 135 -5.45 23.38 -19.34
C GLY A 135 -4.38 23.84 -18.34
N THR A 136 -3.64 22.89 -17.77
CA THR A 136 -2.60 23.18 -16.79
C THR A 136 -1.46 23.94 -17.46
N THR A 137 -1.43 25.25 -17.24
CA THR A 137 -0.21 26.03 -17.39
C THR A 137 0.88 25.36 -16.56
N ALA A 138 2.05 25.11 -17.15
CA ALA A 138 3.17 24.53 -16.43
C ALA A 138 3.43 25.29 -15.12
N GLY A 139 3.79 24.59 -14.05
CA GLY A 139 4.07 25.19 -12.74
C GLY A 139 5.05 24.34 -11.95
N THR A 140 5.41 24.78 -10.75
CA THR A 140 6.39 24.09 -9.91
C THR A 140 5.71 23.48 -8.69
N ILE A 141 6.01 22.22 -8.40
CA ILE A 141 5.67 21.54 -7.15
C ILE A 141 6.94 21.40 -6.34
N VAL A 142 6.87 21.72 -5.06
CA VAL A 142 8.03 21.61 -4.14
C VAL A 142 7.82 20.42 -3.22
N ALA A 143 8.80 19.52 -3.18
CA ALA A 143 8.81 18.39 -2.27
C ALA A 143 9.85 18.61 -1.17
N VAL A 144 9.40 18.67 0.09
CA VAL A 144 10.26 18.79 1.27
C VAL A 144 10.35 17.41 1.92
N ILE A 145 11.54 16.79 1.85
CA ILE A 145 11.74 15.38 2.16
C ILE A 145 12.97 15.21 3.06
N PRO A 146 12.95 14.33 4.08
CA PRO A 146 14.13 14.05 4.87
C PRO A 146 15.22 13.39 4.01
N ASP A 147 16.49 13.80 4.19
CA ASP A 147 17.65 13.16 3.58
C ASP A 147 18.02 11.89 4.34
N TYR A 148 17.16 10.90 4.21
CA TYR A 148 17.30 9.62 4.88
C TYR A 148 17.27 8.50 3.84
N PRO A 149 18.24 7.57 3.86
CA PRO A 149 18.33 6.49 2.89
C PRO A 149 17.28 5.39 3.17
N ALA A 150 16.00 5.71 2.94
CA ALA A 150 14.90 4.76 3.01
C ALA A 150 14.25 4.54 1.64
N GLU A 151 13.98 3.27 1.33
CA GLU A 151 13.28 2.84 0.10
C GLU A 151 11.94 3.58 -0.08
N VAL A 152 11.20 3.81 1.02
CA VAL A 152 9.91 4.49 1.00
C VAL A 152 10.03 5.91 0.45
N TYR A 153 11.02 6.69 0.90
CA TYR A 153 11.21 8.05 0.40
C TYR A 153 11.62 8.08 -1.06
N TRP A 154 12.49 7.15 -1.49
CA TRP A 154 12.82 7.01 -2.92
C TRP A 154 11.58 6.72 -3.77
N ARG A 155 10.71 5.80 -3.32
CA ARG A 155 9.46 5.48 -4.04
C ARG A 155 8.50 6.65 -4.10
N ILE A 156 8.37 7.42 -3.02
CA ILE A 156 7.54 8.62 -2.99
C ILE A 156 8.10 9.66 -3.97
N CYS A 157 9.41 9.97 -3.92
CA CYS A 157 10.06 10.86 -4.87
C CYS A 157 9.82 10.42 -6.32
N HIS A 158 10.08 9.15 -6.62
CA HIS A 158 9.93 8.60 -7.96
C HIS A 158 8.48 8.70 -8.47
N ALA A 159 7.50 8.37 -7.62
CA ALA A 159 6.09 8.50 -7.95
C ALA A 159 5.72 9.97 -8.19
N MET A 160 6.19 10.89 -7.35
CA MET A 160 5.95 12.33 -7.49
C MET A 160 6.56 12.89 -8.77
N GLU A 161 7.80 12.53 -9.10
CA GLU A 161 8.45 12.94 -10.36
C GLU A 161 7.65 12.48 -11.57
N HIS A 162 7.24 11.21 -11.56
CA HIS A 162 6.44 10.65 -12.65
C HIS A 162 5.10 11.38 -12.79
N GLN A 163 4.37 11.60 -11.70
CA GLN A 163 3.09 12.31 -11.72
C GLN A 163 3.24 13.77 -12.15
N SER A 164 4.22 14.49 -11.63
CA SER A 164 4.51 15.88 -12.01
C SER A 164 4.77 16.00 -13.51
N ARG A 165 5.54 15.07 -14.10
CA ARG A 165 5.77 15.04 -15.56
C ARG A 165 4.49 14.80 -16.36
N MET A 166 3.60 13.92 -15.90
CA MET A 166 2.32 13.65 -16.56
C MET A 166 1.40 14.87 -16.60
N VAL A 167 1.46 15.73 -15.57
CA VAL A 167 0.65 16.96 -15.49
C VAL A 167 1.39 18.21 -15.97
N ASN A 168 2.55 18.07 -16.62
CA ASN A 168 3.41 19.16 -17.12
C ASN A 168 3.88 20.15 -16.01
N HIS A 169 4.19 19.62 -14.84
CA HIS A 169 4.78 20.37 -13.73
C HIS A 169 6.24 20.00 -13.50
N GLU A 170 7.03 20.97 -13.06
CA GLU A 170 8.39 20.77 -12.60
C GLU A 170 8.40 20.39 -11.12
N LEU A 171 9.18 19.38 -10.74
CA LEU A 171 9.37 19.01 -9.34
C LEU A 171 10.70 19.55 -8.82
N GLN A 172 10.66 20.31 -7.74
CA GLN A 172 11.83 20.81 -7.02
C GLN A 172 11.90 20.14 -5.65
N ILE A 173 13.03 19.50 -5.35
CA ILE A 173 13.19 18.72 -4.10
C ILE A 173 14.08 19.50 -3.14
N TYR A 174 13.56 19.79 -1.95
CA TYR A 174 14.31 20.30 -0.81
C TYR A 174 14.53 19.15 0.17
N LYS A 175 15.79 18.90 0.51
CA LYS A 175 16.18 17.86 1.45
C LYS A 175 16.65 18.46 2.77
N PHE A 176 16.31 17.82 3.89
CA PHE A 176 16.76 18.23 5.22
C PHE A 176 17.27 17.03 6.03
N ASP A 177 18.27 17.23 6.88
CA ASP A 177 18.85 16.15 7.70
C ASP A 177 17.96 15.81 8.91
N HIS A 178 18.35 16.24 10.11
CA HIS A 178 17.77 15.77 11.37
C HIS A 178 16.55 16.59 11.83
N THR A 179 16.54 17.89 11.54
CA THR A 179 15.50 18.81 12.00
C THR A 179 15.06 19.66 10.83
N LEU A 180 13.76 19.62 10.55
CA LEU A 180 13.15 20.48 9.55
C LEU A 180 13.13 21.93 10.07
N ASP A 181 13.93 22.80 9.44
CA ASP A 181 13.71 24.25 9.53
C ASP A 181 12.54 24.61 8.60
N MET A 182 11.35 24.71 9.19
CA MET A 182 10.12 25.02 8.46
C MET A 182 10.23 26.37 7.74
N GLN A 183 10.87 27.37 8.33
CA GLN A 183 10.99 28.68 7.72
C GLN A 183 11.88 28.62 6.48
N ASP A 184 12.99 27.87 6.55
CA ASP A 184 13.87 27.72 5.41
C ASP A 184 13.22 26.95 4.25
N ALA A 185 12.53 25.85 4.57
CA ALA A 185 11.77 25.09 3.59
C ALA A 185 10.68 25.95 2.91
N LEU A 186 9.96 26.77 3.69
CA LEU A 186 8.94 27.69 3.15
C LEU A 186 9.54 28.84 2.33
N ARG A 187 10.70 29.38 2.73
CA ARG A 187 11.45 30.36 1.93
C ARG A 187 11.87 29.77 0.59
N PHE A 188 12.44 28.57 0.60
CA PHE A 188 12.82 27.85 -0.61
C PHE A 188 11.60 27.62 -1.52
N ALA A 189 10.49 27.15 -0.96
CA ALA A 189 9.27 26.92 -1.72
C ALA A 189 8.73 28.22 -2.36
N SER A 190 8.67 29.30 -1.58
CA SER A 190 8.17 30.60 -2.02
C SER A 190 9.08 31.28 -3.05
N SER A 191 10.35 30.89 -3.13
CA SER A 191 11.29 31.39 -4.13
C SER A 191 11.11 30.76 -5.52
N GLN A 192 10.35 29.66 -5.63
CA GLN A 192 10.11 28.99 -6.90
C GLN A 192 9.13 29.79 -7.78
N LYS A 193 9.43 29.86 -9.07
CA LYS A 193 8.57 30.57 -10.03
C LYS A 193 7.29 29.77 -10.28
N ARG A 194 6.12 30.39 -10.06
CA ARG A 194 4.79 29.76 -10.25
C ARG A 194 4.64 28.46 -9.46
N ILE A 195 4.91 28.53 -8.15
CA ILE A 195 4.60 27.43 -7.24
C ILE A 195 3.10 27.14 -7.24
N HIS A 196 2.73 25.88 -7.47
CA HIS A 196 1.34 25.39 -7.43
C HIS A 196 1.02 24.62 -6.16
N GLY A 197 2.04 24.14 -5.43
CA GLY A 197 1.83 23.46 -4.16
C GLY A 197 3.12 22.90 -3.58
N MET A 198 3.02 22.52 -2.32
CA MET A 198 4.11 21.89 -1.58
C MET A 198 3.66 20.53 -1.03
N VAL A 199 4.53 19.53 -1.12
CA VAL A 199 4.37 18.25 -0.44
C VAL A 199 5.45 18.18 0.64
N LEU A 200 5.03 17.96 1.87
CA LEU A 200 5.90 17.96 3.04
C LEU A 200 5.86 16.60 3.74
N ILE A 201 7.03 16.01 3.94
CA ILE A 201 7.23 14.85 4.79
C ILE A 201 8.02 15.33 6.01
N SER A 202 7.34 15.67 7.10
CA SER A 202 7.95 16.33 8.27
C SER A 202 8.76 15.40 9.17
N GLY A 203 8.78 14.09 8.87
CA GLY A 203 9.48 13.07 9.65
C GLY A 203 8.67 12.57 10.86
N ALA A 204 9.37 12.08 11.88
CA ALA A 204 8.79 11.31 12.99
C ALA A 204 8.30 12.15 14.19
N SER A 205 8.08 13.46 14.00
CA SER A 205 7.64 14.38 15.05
C SER A 205 6.37 15.13 14.65
N ALA A 206 5.50 15.41 15.62
CA ALA A 206 4.34 16.26 15.41
C ALA A 206 4.79 17.71 15.17
N LEU A 207 4.18 18.35 14.18
CA LEU A 207 4.24 19.81 14.00
C LEU A 207 3.62 20.52 15.20
N ASP A 208 4.29 21.57 15.67
CA ASP A 208 3.74 22.46 16.70
C ASP A 208 2.76 23.50 16.10
N MET A 209 2.08 24.25 16.97
CA MET A 209 1.13 25.28 16.54
C MET A 209 1.80 26.39 15.71
N THR A 210 3.06 26.71 15.98
CA THR A 210 3.81 27.73 15.25
C THR A 210 4.08 27.28 13.81
N GLN A 211 4.49 26.03 13.63
CA GLN A 211 4.71 25.41 12.33
C GLN A 211 3.40 25.28 11.55
N LEU A 212 2.31 24.87 12.20
CA LEU A 212 0.99 24.85 11.56
C LEU A 212 0.55 26.24 11.10
N GLN A 213 0.81 27.28 11.90
CA GLN A 213 0.50 28.66 11.50
C GLN A 213 1.38 29.13 10.34
N GLN A 214 2.68 28.81 10.33
CA GLN A 214 3.56 29.08 9.19
C GLN A 214 3.07 28.42 7.90
N LEU A 215 2.54 27.19 8.00
CA LEU A 215 1.90 26.51 6.87
C LEU A 215 0.55 27.15 6.48
N ALA A 216 -0.18 27.78 7.40
CA ALA A 216 -1.42 28.49 7.10
C ALA A 216 -1.17 29.80 6.33
N ASP A 217 -0.03 30.45 6.58
CA ASP A 217 0.29 31.77 6.02
C ASP A 217 0.75 31.73 4.55
N VAL A 218 1.01 30.55 3.98
CA VAL A 218 1.42 30.44 2.57
C VAL A 218 0.24 30.48 1.61
N SER A 219 0.45 31.09 0.44
CA SER A 219 -0.59 31.30 -0.59
C SER A 219 -0.89 30.08 -1.46
N PHE A 220 -0.17 28.97 -1.28
CA PHE A 220 -0.28 27.76 -2.07
C PHE A 220 -0.71 26.56 -1.18
N PRO A 221 -1.33 25.52 -1.76
CA PRO A 221 -1.74 24.34 -1.03
C PRO A 221 -0.54 23.53 -0.54
N VAL A 222 -0.66 22.95 0.66
CA VAL A 222 0.35 22.09 1.27
C VAL A 222 -0.24 20.71 1.57
N THR A 223 0.45 19.66 1.16
CA THR A 223 0.09 18.27 1.49
C THR A 223 1.12 17.68 2.44
N LEU A 224 0.73 17.38 3.67
CA LEU A 224 1.52 16.57 4.60
C LEU A 224 1.41 15.11 4.20
N CYS A 225 2.47 14.57 3.58
CA CYS A 225 2.50 13.22 3.05
C CYS A 225 3.19 12.26 4.03
N ASP A 226 2.58 11.09 4.23
CA ASP A 226 3.02 10.08 5.20
C ASP A 226 3.15 10.64 6.63
N HIS A 227 2.28 11.59 6.97
CA HIS A 227 2.27 12.24 8.27
C HIS A 227 1.66 11.33 9.34
N LEU A 228 2.36 11.15 10.46
CA LEU A 228 2.03 10.16 11.48
C LEU A 228 1.15 10.69 12.62
N PHE A 229 0.78 11.97 12.58
CA PHE A 229 0.04 12.67 13.63
C PHE A 229 -1.24 13.32 13.09
N GLU A 230 -2.24 13.42 13.94
CA GLU A 230 -3.51 14.09 13.64
C GLU A 230 -3.63 15.41 14.40
N TYR A 231 -4.37 16.35 13.83
CA TYR A 231 -4.63 17.66 14.45
C TYR A 231 -6.12 17.93 14.49
N ASP A 232 -6.60 18.47 15.61
CA ASP A 232 -8.00 18.89 15.77
C ASP A 232 -8.37 20.00 14.78
N HIS A 233 -7.42 20.91 14.53
CA HIS A 233 -7.56 22.05 13.64
C HIS A 233 -6.39 22.08 12.66
N LEU A 234 -6.68 21.74 11.42
CA LEU A 234 -5.75 21.84 10.30
C LEU A 234 -6.07 23.11 9.49
N PRO A 235 -5.08 23.91 9.06
CA PRO A 235 -5.33 25.05 8.17
C PRO A 235 -6.02 24.62 6.87
N ASP A 236 -6.81 25.52 6.29
CA ASP A 236 -7.65 25.20 5.12
C ASP A 236 -6.84 24.85 3.87
N ASN A 237 -5.65 25.44 3.72
CA ASN A 237 -4.71 25.18 2.64
C ASN A 237 -3.84 23.92 2.89
N VAL A 238 -3.93 23.31 4.07
CA VAL A 238 -3.15 22.12 4.43
C VAL A 238 -4.04 20.87 4.34
N THR A 239 -3.51 19.80 3.76
CA THR A 239 -4.16 18.48 3.70
C THR A 239 -3.19 17.40 4.18
N ILE A 240 -3.68 16.41 4.93
CA ILE A 240 -2.89 15.24 5.31
C ILE A 240 -3.24 14.09 4.37
N LEU A 241 -2.20 13.48 3.79
CA LEU A 241 -2.28 12.23 3.03
C LEU A 241 -1.47 11.16 3.77
N THR A 242 -2.14 10.17 4.32
CA THR A 242 -1.51 9.11 5.12
C THR A 242 -2.25 7.78 4.92
N PRO A 243 -1.56 6.62 5.01
CA PRO A 243 -2.23 5.32 4.94
C PRO A 243 -3.25 5.11 6.06
N ASP A 244 -4.27 4.27 5.83
CA ASP A 244 -5.23 3.91 6.88
C ASP A 244 -4.59 2.91 7.87
N ALA A 245 -4.07 3.43 8.99
CA ALA A 245 -3.47 2.61 10.03
C ALA A 245 -4.47 1.70 10.73
N ARG A 246 -5.75 2.08 10.81
CA ARG A 246 -6.79 1.24 11.41
C ARG A 246 -7.01 0.03 10.53
N LEU A 247 -7.26 0.23 9.24
CA LEU A 247 -7.41 -0.85 8.26
C LEU A 247 -6.20 -1.79 8.27
N THR A 248 -4.99 -1.23 8.36
CA THR A 248 -3.75 -2.01 8.46
C THR A 248 -3.76 -2.95 9.68
N GLY A 249 -4.15 -2.44 10.85
CA GLY A 249 -4.27 -3.25 12.07
C GLY A 249 -5.38 -4.31 11.98
N GLU A 250 -6.52 -3.98 11.37
CA GLU A 250 -7.62 -4.93 11.16
C GLU A 250 -7.20 -6.08 10.23
N LEU A 251 -6.61 -5.75 9.07
CA LEU A 251 -6.18 -6.72 8.08
C LEU A 251 -5.12 -7.66 8.64
N ALA A 252 -4.14 -7.14 9.40
CA ALA A 252 -3.11 -7.97 10.00
C ALA A 252 -3.71 -9.09 10.88
N VAL A 253 -4.67 -8.75 11.75
CA VAL A 253 -5.30 -9.73 12.64
C VAL A 253 -6.24 -10.67 11.89
N LYS A 254 -7.03 -10.16 10.94
CA LYS A 254 -7.93 -10.99 10.10
C LYS A 254 -7.14 -12.03 9.31
N THR A 255 -6.06 -11.62 8.66
CA THR A 255 -5.17 -12.53 7.91
C THR A 255 -4.59 -13.62 8.81
N LEU A 256 -4.07 -13.27 10.00
CA LEU A 256 -3.55 -14.26 10.93
C LEU A 256 -4.64 -15.22 11.43
N TYR A 257 -5.84 -14.71 11.68
CA TYR A 257 -6.99 -15.53 12.08
C TYR A 257 -7.41 -16.53 10.98
N GLU A 258 -7.46 -16.07 9.72
CA GLU A 258 -7.77 -16.89 8.54
C GLU A 258 -6.72 -17.98 8.32
N MET A 259 -5.45 -17.69 8.60
CA MET A 259 -4.36 -18.68 8.63
C MET A 259 -4.44 -19.66 9.81
N GLY A 260 -5.44 -19.54 10.68
CA GLY A 260 -5.67 -20.44 11.81
C GLY A 260 -5.00 -20.01 13.12
N HIS A 261 -4.31 -18.88 13.16
CA HIS A 261 -3.69 -18.40 14.39
C HIS A 261 -4.75 -17.91 15.38
N ARG A 262 -4.57 -18.28 16.65
CA ARG A 262 -5.43 -17.85 17.77
C ARG A 262 -4.64 -17.25 18.92
N ARG A 263 -3.32 -17.44 18.93
CA ARG A 263 -2.38 -16.87 19.91
C ARG A 263 -1.44 -15.93 19.16
N ILE A 264 -1.82 -14.67 19.14
CA ILE A 264 -1.18 -13.60 18.37
C ILE A 264 -0.56 -12.61 19.37
N ALA A 265 0.63 -12.11 19.08
CA ALA A 265 1.27 -11.03 19.82
C ALA A 265 1.52 -9.82 18.90
N TYR A 266 1.69 -8.64 19.51
CA TYR A 266 1.97 -7.38 18.80
C TYR A 266 3.28 -6.77 19.31
N CYS A 267 4.12 -6.27 18.41
CA CYS A 267 5.37 -5.59 18.74
C CYS A 267 5.36 -4.18 18.16
N ARG A 268 5.39 -3.18 19.06
CA ARG A 268 5.63 -1.78 18.72
C ARG A 268 7.12 -1.49 18.77
N ASN A 269 7.77 -1.63 17.62
CA ASN A 269 9.18 -1.33 17.43
C ASN A 269 9.42 0.07 16.82
N GLU A 270 8.42 0.94 16.89
CA GLU A 270 8.46 2.31 16.36
C GLU A 270 8.14 3.34 17.47
N PRO A 271 8.54 4.61 17.32
CA PRO A 271 8.15 5.71 18.20
C PRO A 271 6.63 5.82 18.35
N LYS A 272 6.20 6.50 19.42
CA LYS A 272 4.77 6.67 19.67
C LYS A 272 4.21 7.74 18.74
N THR A 273 3.15 7.40 18.01
CA THR A 273 2.47 8.28 17.05
C THR A 273 0.97 8.00 17.06
N ASP A 274 0.15 8.93 16.58
CA ASP A 274 -1.31 8.73 16.52
C ASP A 274 -1.67 7.57 15.60
N GLN A 275 -1.01 7.46 14.44
CA GLN A 275 -1.17 6.32 13.53
C GLN A 275 -0.80 4.98 14.20
N GLY A 276 0.27 4.96 14.99
CA GLY A 276 0.69 3.78 15.75
C GLY A 276 -0.34 3.36 16.81
N ASP A 277 -0.86 4.33 17.56
CA ASP A 277 -1.90 4.10 18.57
C ASP A 277 -3.22 3.63 17.93
N GLN A 278 -3.60 4.20 16.78
CA GLN A 278 -4.77 3.78 16.00
C GLN A 278 -4.63 2.34 15.49
N LYS A 279 -3.46 1.97 14.95
CA LYS A 279 -3.17 0.61 14.49
C LYS A 279 -3.27 -0.40 15.64
N LEU A 280 -2.69 -0.09 16.80
CA LEU A 280 -2.77 -0.95 17.98
C LEU A 280 -4.22 -1.08 18.49
N ALA A 281 -4.96 0.02 18.57
CA ALA A 281 -6.35 0.01 18.99
C ALA A 281 -7.22 -0.84 18.04
N ALA A 282 -7.04 -0.71 16.73
CA ALA A 282 -7.74 -1.50 15.72
C ALA A 282 -7.38 -2.99 15.80
N THR A 283 -6.10 -3.31 16.02
CA THR A 283 -5.59 -4.67 16.24
C THR A 283 -6.29 -5.33 17.44
N LEU A 284 -6.29 -4.65 18.59
CA LEU A 284 -6.91 -5.15 19.83
C LEU A 284 -8.44 -5.29 19.68
N LYS A 285 -9.11 -4.33 19.03
CA LYS A 285 -10.55 -4.36 18.78
C LYS A 285 -10.92 -5.54 17.88
N THR A 286 -10.21 -5.73 16.77
CA THR A 286 -10.47 -6.80 15.79
C THR A 286 -10.24 -8.17 16.39
N ALA A 287 -9.16 -8.34 17.17
CA ALA A 287 -8.90 -9.60 17.87
C ALA A 287 -10.04 -9.97 18.82
N ARG A 288 -10.56 -9.01 19.60
CA ARG A 288 -11.72 -9.23 20.48
C ARG A 288 -12.97 -9.64 19.70
N GLN A 289 -13.23 -9.00 18.55
CA GLN A 289 -14.37 -9.33 17.70
C GLN A 289 -14.29 -10.75 17.11
N LEU A 290 -13.07 -11.22 16.82
CA LEU A 290 -12.81 -12.58 16.30
C LEU A 290 -12.71 -13.65 17.41
N GLY A 291 -12.94 -13.27 18.67
CA GLY A 291 -12.83 -14.18 19.82
C GLY A 291 -11.39 -14.58 20.17
N ILE A 292 -10.39 -13.83 19.70
CA ILE A 292 -8.99 -14.01 20.08
C ILE A 292 -8.74 -13.27 21.40
N ALA A 293 -8.49 -14.02 22.46
CA ALA A 293 -8.04 -13.47 23.73
C ALA A 293 -6.55 -13.08 23.63
N LEU A 294 -6.29 -11.84 23.19
CA LEU A 294 -4.95 -11.26 23.23
C LEU A 294 -4.55 -11.03 24.69
N ASP A 295 -3.56 -11.79 25.17
CA ASP A 295 -2.94 -11.53 26.49
C ASP A 295 -2.30 -10.14 26.45
N LYS A 296 -2.59 -9.29 27.44
CA LYS A 296 -2.00 -7.94 27.51
C LYS A 296 -0.48 -7.98 27.56
N ARG A 297 0.09 -9.06 28.11
CA ARG A 297 1.55 -9.29 28.16
C ARG A 297 2.12 -9.62 26.77
N ALA A 298 1.28 -10.01 25.81
CA ALA A 298 1.67 -10.26 24.42
C ALA A 298 1.70 -8.98 23.56
N VAL A 299 1.70 -7.79 24.18
CA VAL A 299 1.96 -6.51 23.53
C VAL A 299 3.32 -6.00 24.00
N PHE A 300 4.32 -6.12 23.13
CA PHE A 300 5.71 -5.74 23.40
C PHE A 300 5.97 -4.32 22.92
N SER A 301 6.46 -3.46 23.81
CA SER A 301 6.72 -2.05 23.51
C SER A 301 7.69 -1.48 24.55
N THR A 302 8.55 -0.56 24.13
CA THR A 302 9.39 0.27 25.01
C THR A 302 9.34 1.74 24.61
N ALA A 303 9.98 2.62 25.39
CA ALA A 303 10.19 4.01 24.99
C ALA A 303 11.23 4.06 23.85
N ILE A 304 10.78 4.37 22.64
CA ILE A 304 11.61 4.45 21.43
C ILE A 304 11.62 5.91 20.99
N LYS A 305 12.81 6.47 20.78
CA LYS A 305 12.97 7.88 20.35
C LYS A 305 12.79 7.98 18.84
N SER A 306 12.36 9.15 18.35
CA SER A 306 12.07 9.38 16.93
C SER A 306 13.24 9.17 15.97
N TRP A 307 14.49 9.18 16.48
CA TRP A 307 15.72 8.94 15.71
C TRP A 307 16.35 7.57 15.98
N SER A 308 15.68 6.70 16.73
CA SER A 308 16.18 5.35 17.02
C SER A 308 15.94 4.40 15.84
N SER A 309 16.83 3.42 15.67
CA SER A 309 16.65 2.38 14.67
C SER A 309 15.48 1.46 15.03
N SER A 310 14.49 1.36 14.15
CA SER A 310 13.35 0.47 14.34
C SER A 310 13.73 -1.01 14.27
N MET A 311 14.83 -1.35 13.58
CA MET A 311 15.42 -2.69 13.54
C MET A 311 16.05 -3.07 14.87
N GLU A 312 16.87 -2.20 15.46
CA GLU A 312 17.50 -2.44 16.76
C GLU A 312 16.45 -2.58 17.86
N ALA A 313 15.45 -1.67 17.87
CA ALA A 313 14.34 -1.76 18.80
C ALA A 313 13.56 -3.08 18.64
N ALA A 314 13.35 -3.55 17.41
CA ALA A 314 12.70 -4.84 17.17
C ALA A 314 13.55 -6.02 17.66
N ILE A 315 14.87 -5.99 17.47
CA ILE A 315 15.78 -7.03 17.96
C ILE A 315 15.69 -7.15 19.48
N ASP A 316 15.82 -6.02 20.19
CA ASP A 316 15.82 -6.00 21.65
C ASP A 316 14.48 -6.43 22.23
N LEU A 317 13.37 -5.90 21.70
CA LEU A 317 12.03 -6.28 22.12
C LEU A 317 11.75 -7.76 21.86
N THR A 318 12.15 -8.27 20.69
CA THR A 318 11.92 -9.68 20.34
C THR A 318 12.74 -10.60 21.24
N ARG A 319 14.00 -10.24 21.52
CA ARG A 319 14.89 -11.03 22.38
C ARG A 319 14.34 -11.11 23.82
N GLN A 320 13.83 -9.99 24.33
CA GLN A 320 13.15 -9.94 25.64
C GLN A 320 11.82 -10.70 25.63
N ALA A 321 11.14 -10.76 24.48
CA ALA A 321 9.86 -11.43 24.33
C ALA A 321 9.97 -12.96 24.25
N ILE A 322 11.11 -13.54 23.84
CA ILE A 322 11.27 -14.99 23.61
C ILE A 322 10.73 -15.86 24.78
N PRO A 323 11.09 -15.62 26.06
CA PRO A 323 10.61 -16.45 27.16
C PRO A 323 9.09 -16.42 27.28
N LEU A 324 8.49 -15.25 27.10
CA LEU A 324 7.05 -15.06 27.19
C LEU A 324 6.33 -15.63 25.96
N ILE A 325 6.92 -15.53 24.78
CA ILE A 325 6.41 -16.14 23.54
C ILE A 325 6.27 -17.66 23.73
N GLN A 326 7.26 -18.29 24.35
CA GLN A 326 7.24 -19.72 24.67
C GLN A 326 6.24 -20.04 25.78
N GLU A 327 6.20 -19.28 26.88
CA GLU A 327 5.24 -19.44 27.98
C GLU A 327 3.78 -19.39 27.50
N LEU A 328 3.46 -18.38 26.69
CA LEU A 328 2.10 -18.15 26.20
C LEU A 328 1.75 -19.00 24.98
N GLY A 329 2.74 -19.71 24.40
CA GLY A 329 2.57 -20.47 23.17
C GLY A 329 2.14 -19.59 21.98
N ILE A 330 2.71 -18.39 21.86
CA ILE A 330 2.39 -17.45 20.77
C ILE A 330 2.77 -18.10 19.44
N THR A 331 1.82 -18.10 18.50
CA THR A 331 1.98 -18.73 17.18
C THR A 331 2.12 -17.71 16.05
N ALA A 332 1.86 -16.44 16.31
CA ALA A 332 2.05 -15.37 15.35
C ALA A 332 2.39 -14.04 16.02
N MET A 333 3.21 -13.24 15.33
CA MET A 333 3.59 -11.90 15.75
C MET A 333 3.33 -10.86 14.65
N SER A 334 2.67 -9.77 15.06
CA SER A 334 2.50 -8.58 14.23
C SER A 334 3.48 -7.50 14.67
N TYR A 335 4.30 -7.02 13.74
CA TYR A 335 5.23 -5.91 13.95
C TYR A 335 4.65 -4.61 13.37
N GLN A 336 4.98 -3.50 14.01
CA GLN A 336 4.53 -2.20 13.54
C GLN A 336 5.15 -1.83 12.18
N SER A 337 6.43 -2.14 11.98
CA SER A 337 7.14 -1.88 10.72
C SER A 337 7.84 -3.11 10.13
N THR A 338 7.96 -3.12 8.80
CA THR A 338 8.60 -4.21 8.05
C THR A 338 10.11 -4.35 8.29
N PRO A 339 10.91 -3.27 8.39
CA PRO A 339 12.31 -3.36 8.81
C PRO A 339 12.46 -4.09 10.16
N GLY A 340 11.61 -3.78 11.13
CA GLY A 340 11.62 -4.45 12.43
C GLY A 340 11.25 -5.93 12.36
N ALA A 341 10.22 -6.27 11.58
CA ALA A 341 9.84 -7.67 11.34
C ALA A 341 10.98 -8.49 10.70
N PHE A 342 11.72 -7.86 9.80
CA PHE A 342 12.90 -8.46 9.18
C PHE A 342 14.01 -8.70 10.19
N ALA A 343 14.38 -7.67 10.95
CA ALA A 343 15.41 -7.79 11.98
C ALA A 343 15.06 -8.82 13.06
N ALA A 344 13.78 -8.88 13.47
CA ALA A 344 13.30 -9.87 14.43
C ALA A 344 13.40 -11.32 13.95
N SER A 345 13.36 -11.56 12.63
CA SER A 345 13.49 -12.91 12.07
C SER A 345 14.84 -13.55 12.40
N GLN A 346 15.91 -12.74 12.49
CA GLN A 346 17.21 -13.20 12.96
C GLN A 346 17.16 -13.65 14.43
N VAL A 347 16.48 -12.89 15.29
CA VAL A 347 16.36 -13.21 16.72
C VAL A 347 15.58 -14.51 16.93
N PHE A 348 14.51 -14.74 16.16
CA PHE A 348 13.80 -16.02 16.18
C PHE A 348 14.71 -17.19 15.77
N TYR A 349 15.50 -17.00 14.71
CA TYR A 349 16.46 -18.00 14.25
C TYR A 349 17.52 -18.33 15.32
N GLU A 350 18.10 -17.31 15.96
CA GLU A 350 19.05 -17.45 17.08
C GLU A 350 18.43 -18.21 18.27
N ALA A 351 17.14 -18.01 18.53
CA ALA A 351 16.38 -18.71 19.56
C ALA A 351 15.90 -20.12 19.13
N GLY A 352 16.24 -20.59 17.93
CA GLY A 352 15.82 -21.88 17.40
C GLY A 352 14.34 -21.95 16.96
N ILE A 353 13.65 -20.81 16.86
CA ILE A 353 12.25 -20.69 16.44
C ILE A 353 12.22 -20.40 14.93
N LYS A 354 11.60 -21.29 14.15
CA LYS A 354 11.54 -21.14 12.69
C LYS A 354 10.36 -20.27 12.28
N VAL A 355 10.66 -19.09 11.75
CA VAL A 355 9.64 -18.21 11.15
C VAL A 355 8.97 -18.95 9.97
N GLY A 356 7.64 -18.88 9.89
CA GLY A 356 6.80 -19.57 8.91
C GLY A 356 6.46 -21.02 9.24
N LYS A 357 7.11 -21.63 10.26
CA LYS A 357 6.78 -22.97 10.75
C LYS A 357 6.31 -22.96 12.20
N ASP A 358 7.12 -22.39 13.08
CA ASP A 358 6.86 -22.33 14.52
C ASP A 358 6.14 -21.04 14.90
N ILE A 359 6.48 -19.93 14.22
CA ILE A 359 5.83 -18.62 14.39
C ILE A 359 5.61 -17.93 13.06
N SER A 360 4.42 -17.36 12.83
CA SER A 360 4.16 -16.50 11.67
C SER A 360 4.47 -15.05 12.01
N VAL A 361 5.15 -14.34 11.11
CA VAL A 361 5.47 -12.92 11.30
C VAL A 361 4.77 -12.11 10.22
N ILE A 362 4.07 -11.04 10.61
CA ILE A 362 3.41 -10.11 9.69
C ILE A 362 3.75 -8.66 10.08
N SER A 363 3.81 -7.76 9.11
CA SER A 363 4.01 -6.32 9.34
C SER A 363 3.13 -5.49 8.41
N GLY A 364 3.03 -4.18 8.67
CA GLY A 364 2.37 -3.26 7.74
C GLY A 364 3.40 -2.59 6.85
N GLY A 365 3.06 -2.41 5.57
CA GLY A 365 3.90 -1.79 4.56
C GLY A 365 4.48 -2.81 3.56
N ASP A 366 4.45 -2.45 2.28
CA ASP A 366 5.03 -3.24 1.20
C ASP A 366 6.43 -2.71 0.86
N TYR A 367 7.44 -3.15 1.60
CA TYR A 367 8.83 -2.93 1.21
C TYR A 367 9.26 -3.99 0.21
N GLU A 368 9.89 -3.58 -0.90
CA GLU A 368 10.33 -4.54 -1.91
C GLU A 368 11.37 -5.51 -1.34
N PHE A 369 12.27 -5.02 -0.47
CA PHE A 369 13.31 -5.88 0.11
C PHE A 369 12.72 -7.05 0.92
N ALA A 370 11.56 -6.86 1.53
CA ALA A 370 10.91 -7.84 2.40
C ALA A 370 10.41 -9.08 1.61
N ARG A 371 10.26 -8.95 0.29
CA ARG A 371 9.96 -10.08 -0.61
C ARG A 371 11.15 -10.99 -0.84
N TYR A 372 12.38 -10.48 -0.66
CA TYR A 372 13.62 -11.25 -0.82
C TYR A 372 14.11 -11.87 0.51
N ALA A 373 13.41 -11.59 1.62
CA ALA A 373 13.64 -12.29 2.88
C ALA A 373 13.28 -13.78 2.76
N SER A 374 13.96 -14.64 3.55
CA SER A 374 13.65 -16.07 3.63
C SER A 374 13.30 -16.46 5.06
N PRO A 375 12.02 -16.77 5.38
CA PRO A 375 10.84 -16.67 4.50
C PRO A 375 10.47 -15.22 4.17
N SER A 376 9.74 -15.01 3.07
CA SER A 376 9.27 -13.69 2.66
C SER A 376 8.31 -13.11 3.70
N LEU A 377 8.57 -11.89 4.16
CA LEU A 377 7.79 -11.24 5.23
C LEU A 377 6.47 -10.64 4.73
N THR A 378 6.35 -10.45 3.42
CA THR A 378 5.20 -9.80 2.77
C THR A 378 4.51 -10.70 1.75
N VAL A 379 5.00 -11.92 1.55
CA VAL A 379 4.45 -12.81 0.54
C VAL A 379 4.16 -14.12 1.25
N LEU A 380 2.86 -14.46 1.29
CA LEU A 380 2.36 -15.83 1.37
C LEU A 380 3.41 -16.75 0.75
N ALA A 381 4.12 -17.48 1.60
CA ALA A 381 5.22 -18.35 1.20
C ALA A 381 4.86 -19.05 -0.11
N SER A 382 5.60 -18.74 -1.17
CA SER A 382 5.24 -19.11 -2.53
C SER A 382 4.77 -20.58 -2.57
N ASP A 383 3.55 -20.83 -3.05
CA ASP A 383 2.88 -22.13 -2.96
C ASP A 383 3.76 -23.30 -3.45
N TYR A 384 4.74 -23.04 -4.31
CA TYR A 384 5.68 -24.03 -4.83
C TYR A 384 6.68 -24.57 -3.79
N VAL A 385 7.13 -23.78 -2.82
CA VAL A 385 8.05 -24.25 -1.76
C VAL A 385 7.28 -25.09 -0.74
N GLN A 386 6.07 -24.65 -0.37
CA GLN A 386 5.19 -25.44 0.50
C GLN A 386 4.82 -26.79 -0.14
N MET A 387 4.48 -26.81 -1.44
CA MET A 387 4.23 -28.05 -2.18
C MET A 387 5.46 -28.98 -2.24
N ALA A 388 6.66 -28.45 -2.41
CA ALA A 388 7.89 -29.25 -2.46
C ALA A 388 8.23 -29.88 -1.10
N ILE A 389 7.98 -29.16 0.00
CA ILE A 389 8.11 -29.67 1.37
C ILE A 389 7.06 -30.76 1.63
N LEU A 390 5.80 -30.53 1.27
CA LEU A 390 4.71 -31.50 1.43
C LEU A 390 4.91 -32.77 0.59
N LYS A 391 5.64 -32.68 -0.54
CA LYS A 391 6.04 -33.82 -1.38
C LYS A 391 7.32 -34.54 -0.91
N GLY A 392 7.94 -34.11 0.19
CA GLY A 392 9.14 -34.74 0.73
C GLY A 392 10.39 -34.57 -0.15
N VAL A 393 10.46 -33.50 -0.95
CA VAL A 393 11.62 -33.27 -1.83
C VAL A 393 12.85 -32.97 -0.96
N PRO A 394 13.98 -33.68 -1.15
CA PRO A 394 15.18 -33.45 -0.36
C PRO A 394 15.69 -32.02 -0.53
N TYR A 395 16.13 -31.41 0.58
CA TYR A 395 16.50 -29.98 0.70
C TYR A 395 17.44 -29.51 -0.42
N TRP A 396 18.49 -30.28 -0.70
CA TRP A 396 19.43 -29.98 -1.79
C TRP A 396 18.76 -29.84 -3.16
N LYS A 397 17.80 -30.72 -3.46
CA LYS A 397 17.07 -30.71 -4.72
C LYS A 397 16.08 -29.54 -4.78
N MET A 398 15.53 -29.13 -3.64
CA MET A 398 14.67 -27.95 -3.53
C MET A 398 15.46 -26.65 -3.74
N VAL A 399 16.62 -26.53 -3.08
CA VAL A 399 17.49 -25.36 -3.20
C VAL A 399 17.99 -25.22 -4.64
N PHE A 400 18.63 -26.25 -5.21
CA PHE A 400 19.23 -26.13 -6.54
C PHE A 400 18.20 -26.06 -7.68
N LYS A 401 17.02 -26.68 -7.54
CA LYS A 401 16.04 -26.77 -8.64
C LYS A 401 14.92 -25.73 -8.57
N HIS A 402 14.56 -25.25 -7.39
CA HIS A 402 13.39 -24.38 -7.19
C HIS A 402 13.73 -23.00 -6.61
N VAL A 403 14.72 -22.91 -5.73
CA VAL A 403 15.06 -21.65 -5.05
C VAL A 403 16.18 -20.90 -5.78
N LEU A 404 17.27 -21.59 -6.11
CA LEU A 404 18.47 -21.01 -6.71
C LEU A 404 18.21 -20.34 -8.07
N PRO A 405 17.45 -20.93 -9.02
CA PRO A 405 17.18 -20.26 -10.29
C PRO A 405 16.37 -18.98 -10.13
N ASN A 406 15.44 -18.92 -9.17
CA ASN A 406 14.63 -17.73 -8.91
C ASN A 406 15.41 -16.64 -8.15
N ALA A 407 16.34 -17.03 -7.27
CA ALA A 407 17.21 -16.09 -6.54
C ALA A 407 18.36 -15.55 -7.40
N LEU A 408 18.80 -16.30 -8.41
CA LEU A 408 19.87 -15.88 -9.33
C LEU A 408 19.41 -14.84 -10.36
N LEU A 409 18.11 -14.74 -10.67
CA LEU A 409 17.61 -13.81 -11.69
C LEU A 409 17.94 -12.34 -11.39
N PRO A 410 17.69 -11.80 -10.16
CA PRO A 410 18.10 -10.44 -9.82
C PRO A 410 19.63 -10.31 -9.68
N ALA A 411 20.30 -11.34 -9.16
CA ALA A 411 21.74 -11.33 -8.93
C ALA A 411 22.54 -11.21 -10.24
N ILE A 412 22.10 -11.87 -11.32
CA ILE A 412 22.77 -11.81 -12.62
C ILE A 412 22.72 -10.40 -13.21
N ASN A 413 21.58 -9.70 -13.09
CA ASN A 413 21.45 -8.33 -13.57
C ASN A 413 22.34 -7.36 -12.79
N VAL A 414 22.41 -7.52 -11.46
CA VAL A 414 23.30 -6.70 -10.61
C VAL A 414 24.78 -6.98 -10.92
N VAL A 415 25.16 -8.24 -11.12
CA VAL A 415 26.52 -8.61 -11.52
C VAL A 415 26.87 -8.05 -12.90
N ALA A 416 25.95 -8.08 -13.87
CA ALA A 416 26.16 -7.50 -15.20
C ALA A 416 26.40 -5.99 -15.14
N LEU A 417 25.59 -5.25 -14.36
CA LEU A 417 25.80 -3.83 -14.10
C LEU A 417 27.12 -3.54 -13.37
N THR A 418 27.52 -4.42 -12.45
CA THR A 418 28.78 -4.28 -11.70
C THR A 418 29.98 -4.50 -12.60
N ILE A 419 29.94 -5.47 -13.52
CA ILE A 419 31.01 -5.70 -14.51
C ILE A 419 31.13 -4.50 -15.46
N ALA A 420 30.03 -3.88 -15.85
CA ALA A 420 30.04 -2.63 -16.64
C ALA A 420 30.77 -1.50 -15.92
N TRP A 421 30.55 -1.37 -14.62
CA TRP A 421 31.21 -0.35 -13.79
C TRP A 421 32.70 -0.66 -13.58
N LEU A 422 33.04 -1.93 -13.39
CA LEU A 422 34.43 -2.39 -13.26
C LEU A 422 35.25 -2.14 -14.53
N LEU A 423 34.67 -2.31 -15.72
CA LEU A 423 35.35 -2.00 -16.99
C LEU A 423 35.76 -0.52 -17.08
N GLY A 424 34.95 0.40 -16.54
CA GLY A 424 35.31 1.82 -16.44
C GLY A 424 36.44 2.08 -15.43
N GLY A 425 36.42 1.37 -14.30
CA GLY A 425 37.46 1.46 -13.26
C GLY A 425 38.83 0.92 -13.70
N VAL A 426 38.86 -0.10 -14.56
CA VAL A 426 40.11 -0.73 -15.07
C VAL A 426 41.00 0.30 -15.76
N VAL A 427 40.43 1.19 -16.57
CA VAL A 427 41.18 2.27 -17.26
C VAL A 427 41.90 3.16 -16.25
N VAL A 428 41.22 3.56 -15.18
CA VAL A 428 41.81 4.40 -14.13
C VAL A 428 42.95 3.67 -13.42
N THR A 429 42.75 2.39 -13.10
CA THR A 429 43.79 1.59 -12.42
C THR A 429 45.02 1.37 -13.30
N GLU A 430 44.86 1.10 -14.60
CA GLU A 430 45.98 0.89 -15.52
C GLU A 430 46.83 2.16 -15.67
N VAL A 431 46.17 3.32 -15.72
CA VAL A 431 46.83 4.62 -15.91
C VAL A 431 47.56 5.07 -14.65
N VAL A 432 46.91 4.94 -13.48
CA VAL A 432 47.51 5.37 -12.19
C VAL A 432 48.68 4.47 -11.80
N PHE A 433 48.55 3.16 -11.96
CA PHE A 433 49.58 2.19 -11.57
C PHE A 433 50.57 1.85 -12.69
N ASN A 434 50.46 2.53 -13.85
CA ASN A 434 51.35 2.35 -15.00
C ASN A 434 51.41 0.89 -15.53
N TYR A 435 50.33 0.12 -15.33
CA TYR A 435 50.22 -1.24 -15.87
C TYR A 435 50.00 -1.20 -17.39
N PRO A 436 50.65 -2.09 -18.17
CA PRO A 436 50.40 -2.16 -19.60
C PRO A 436 49.05 -2.83 -19.88
N GLY A 437 48.09 -2.08 -20.43
CA GLY A 437 46.75 -2.56 -20.72
C GLY A 437 46.00 -1.72 -21.76
N LEU A 438 44.79 -2.16 -22.11
CA LEU A 438 43.99 -1.56 -23.20
C LEU A 438 43.49 -0.16 -22.85
N GLY A 439 43.16 0.10 -21.58
CA GLY A 439 42.70 1.40 -21.12
C GLY A 439 43.79 2.47 -21.20
N ARG A 440 45.02 2.09 -20.85
CA ARG A 440 46.19 2.96 -21.06
C ARG A 440 46.45 3.24 -22.54
N LEU A 441 46.34 2.21 -23.40
CA LEU A 441 46.52 2.35 -24.86
C LEU A 441 45.52 3.35 -25.45
N VAL A 442 44.27 3.35 -24.96
CA VAL A 442 43.25 4.32 -25.37
C VAL A 442 43.69 5.76 -25.08
N ILE A 443 44.18 6.04 -23.87
CA ILE A 443 44.61 7.40 -23.49
C ILE A 443 45.84 7.84 -24.30
N GLU A 444 46.79 6.93 -24.50
CA GLU A 444 47.99 7.22 -25.30
C GLU A 444 47.63 7.51 -26.76
N SER A 445 46.74 6.72 -27.37
CA SER A 445 46.26 6.96 -28.74
C SER A 445 45.45 8.25 -28.87
N ILE A 446 44.67 8.64 -27.86
CA ILE A 446 43.98 9.93 -27.83
C ILE A 446 45.00 11.08 -27.78
N SER A 447 46.00 10.97 -26.90
CA SER A 447 47.06 11.98 -26.77
C SER A 447 47.87 12.13 -28.05
N ASN A 448 48.17 11.01 -28.71
CA ASN A 448 48.90 10.97 -29.97
C ASN A 448 48.01 11.25 -31.21
N ARG A 449 46.72 11.51 -31.01
CA ARG A 449 45.71 11.73 -32.07
C ARG A 449 45.65 10.61 -33.11
N ASP A 450 45.92 9.39 -32.71
CA ASP A 450 45.86 8.21 -33.56
C ASP A 450 44.42 7.69 -33.66
N LEU A 451 43.62 8.39 -34.46
CA LEU A 451 42.20 8.12 -34.63
C LEU A 451 41.88 6.68 -35.07
N PRO A 452 42.64 6.05 -36.01
CA PRO A 452 42.44 4.64 -36.35
C PRO A 452 42.56 3.69 -35.16
N VAL A 453 43.56 3.89 -34.30
CA VAL A 453 43.78 3.03 -33.12
C VAL A 453 42.68 3.26 -32.08
N VAL A 454 42.28 4.51 -31.84
CA VAL A 454 41.15 4.82 -30.94
C VAL A 454 39.87 4.15 -31.40
N GLN A 455 39.56 4.20 -32.70
CA GLN A 455 38.38 3.55 -33.27
C GLN A 455 38.42 2.03 -33.13
N ALA A 456 39.58 1.41 -33.40
CA ALA A 456 39.76 -0.03 -33.24
C ALA A 456 39.55 -0.47 -31.78
N LEU A 457 40.12 0.26 -30.82
CA LEU A 457 39.96 -0.01 -29.39
C LEU A 457 38.52 0.20 -28.93
N ALA A 458 37.84 1.24 -29.40
CA ALA A 458 36.43 1.50 -29.08
C ALA A 458 35.53 0.34 -29.52
N ILE A 459 35.76 -0.19 -30.73
CA ILE A 459 35.00 -1.35 -31.25
C ILE A 459 35.28 -2.61 -30.42
N ILE A 460 36.52 -2.86 -30.02
CA ILE A 460 36.88 -4.01 -29.19
C ILE A 460 36.20 -3.93 -27.82
N LEU A 461 36.28 -2.78 -27.14
CA LEU A 461 35.66 -2.59 -25.83
C LEU A 461 34.13 -2.67 -25.89
N ALA A 462 33.52 -2.05 -26.91
CA ALA A 462 32.09 -2.15 -27.14
C ALA A 462 31.64 -3.60 -27.43
N SER A 463 32.43 -4.36 -28.18
CA SER A 463 32.14 -5.76 -28.49
C SER A 463 32.19 -6.63 -27.23
N ILE A 464 33.22 -6.46 -26.39
CA ILE A 464 33.33 -7.15 -25.10
C ILE A 464 32.13 -6.84 -24.20
N TYR A 465 31.73 -5.57 -24.13
CA TYR A 465 30.57 -5.14 -23.36
C TYR A 465 29.27 -5.81 -23.84
N VAL A 466 29.05 -5.85 -25.16
CA VAL A 466 27.88 -6.52 -25.75
C VAL A 466 27.91 -8.02 -25.48
N ILE A 467 29.07 -8.68 -25.59
CA ILE A 467 29.22 -10.12 -25.32
C ILE A 467 28.88 -10.44 -23.86
N ILE A 468 29.37 -9.64 -22.91
CA ILE A 468 29.09 -9.86 -21.48
C ILE A 468 27.60 -9.72 -21.19
N ASN A 469 26.96 -8.67 -21.71
CA ASN A 469 25.51 -8.49 -21.55
C ASN A 469 24.71 -9.60 -22.22
N LEU A 470 25.12 -10.03 -23.42
CA LEU A 470 24.49 -11.15 -24.12
C LEU A 470 24.62 -12.46 -23.33
N ILE A 471 25.77 -12.71 -22.70
CA ILE A 471 25.96 -13.87 -21.82
C ILE A 471 25.05 -13.76 -20.59
N ALA A 472 24.93 -12.58 -19.98
CA ALA A 472 24.03 -12.35 -18.86
C ALA A 472 22.56 -12.60 -19.25
N ASP A 473 22.12 -12.08 -20.39
CA ASP A 473 20.77 -12.30 -20.94
C ASP A 473 20.53 -13.79 -21.27
N LEU A 474 21.54 -14.48 -21.80
CA LEU A 474 21.43 -15.91 -22.08
C LEU A 474 21.33 -16.72 -20.78
N LEU A 475 22.11 -16.37 -19.76
CA LEU A 475 22.05 -17.01 -18.44
C LEU A 475 20.70 -16.78 -17.75
N THR A 476 20.17 -15.56 -17.80
CA THR A 476 18.83 -15.27 -17.25
C THR A 476 17.74 -16.03 -18.00
N LEU A 477 17.86 -16.16 -19.33
CA LEU A 477 16.93 -16.94 -20.16
C LEU A 477 17.03 -18.45 -19.90
N MET A 478 18.22 -18.99 -19.66
CA MET A 478 18.42 -20.39 -19.29
C MET A 478 17.85 -20.71 -17.89
N LEU A 479 17.96 -19.78 -16.94
CA LEU A 479 17.50 -19.97 -15.56
C LEU A 479 15.99 -19.73 -15.37
N ASN A 480 15.32 -19.10 -16.34
CA ASN A 480 13.88 -18.84 -16.28
C ASN A 480 13.06 -19.75 -17.22
N PRO A 481 12.52 -20.89 -16.73
CA PRO A 481 11.69 -21.79 -17.54
C PRO A 481 10.31 -21.20 -17.89
N ARG A 482 9.87 -20.08 -17.29
CA ARG A 482 8.57 -19.45 -17.59
C ARG A 482 8.59 -18.56 -18.84
N LEU A 483 9.76 -18.06 -19.27
CA LEU A 483 9.88 -17.33 -20.53
C LEU A 483 9.72 -18.24 -21.76
N LYS A 484 9.99 -19.55 -21.61
CA LYS A 484 9.81 -20.54 -22.68
C LYS A 484 8.35 -20.82 -23.04
N SER A 485 7.38 -20.63 -22.14
CA SER A 485 5.97 -20.97 -22.41
C SER A 485 5.16 -19.84 -23.04
N LEU A 486 5.64 -18.59 -23.01
CA LEU A 486 4.94 -17.45 -23.61
C LEU A 486 5.22 -17.27 -25.12
N GLN A 487 6.27 -17.90 -25.67
CA GLN A 487 6.57 -17.83 -27.11
C GLN A 487 6.06 -19.04 -27.93
N ILE A 488 5.53 -20.10 -27.30
CA ILE A 488 5.02 -21.30 -28.01
C ILE A 488 3.48 -21.30 -28.13
N LYS A 489 2.82 -20.18 -27.86
CA LYS A 489 1.43 -19.95 -28.29
C LYS A 489 1.39 -18.81 -29.29
N LYS A 490 1.75 -19.13 -30.53
CA LYS A 490 1.24 -18.47 -31.73
C LYS A 490 0.56 -19.50 -32.60
#